data_AF-A0A3L7RTR2-F1
#
_entry.id   AF-A0A3L7RTR2-F1
#
_cell.length_a   1.000
_cell.length_b   1.000
_cell.length_c   1.000
_cell.angle_alpha   90.00
_cell.angle_beta   90.00
_cell.angle_gamma   90.00
#
_symmetry.space_group_name_H-M   'P 1'
#
loop_
_entity.id
_entity.type
_entity.pdbx_description
1 polymer ?
#
loop_
_entity_poly.entity_id
_entity_poly.type
_entity_poly.pdbx_seq_one_letter_code
_entity_poly.pdbx_strand_id
1 'polypeptide(L)' 'MNRLLLIVALILGCCARQGHAEEGNWPAFRGPAARGVALGKGLPDRWSATENVAWKTDIAGRGWSSPVVWGDKIFL' A
#
# COMPACT_ATOMS: atom_id res chain seq x y z
N MET A 1 -17.81 26.42 27.92
CA MET A 1 -17.46 26.06 26.54
C MET A 1 -16.02 26.50 26.27
N ASN A 2 -15.03 25.75 25.77
CA ASN A 2 -14.92 24.39 25.26
C ASN A 2 -13.42 23.96 25.32
N ARG A 3 -12.64 24.36 26.34
CA ARG A 3 -11.20 24.01 26.38
C ARG A 3 -10.98 22.50 26.47
N LEU A 4 -11.82 21.81 27.24
CA LEU A 4 -11.80 20.34 27.34
C LEU A 4 -12.22 19.68 26.02
N LEU A 5 -13.23 20.23 25.33
CA LEU A 5 -13.67 19.73 24.03
C LEU A 5 -12.62 19.96 22.92
N LEU A 6 -11.89 21.08 22.96
CA LEU A 6 -10.77 21.36 22.07
C LEU A 6 -9.61 20.39 22.29
N ILE A 7 -9.29 20.06 23.55
CA ILE A 7 -8.23 19.10 23.88
C ILE A 7 -8.61 17.69 23.42
N VAL A 8 -9.86 17.27 23.64
CA VAL A 8 -10.37 15.96 23.18
C VAL A 8 -10.35 15.87 21.66
N ALA A 9 -10.76 16.93 20.94
CA ALA A 9 -10.70 16.98 19.48
C ALA A 9 -9.25 16.93 18.95
N LEU A 10 -8.30 17.61 19.61
CA LEU A 10 -6.88 17.54 19.24
C LEU A 10 -6.29 16.14 19.44
N ILE A 11 -6.61 15.47 20.54
CA ILE A 11 -6.12 14.12 20.85
C ILE A 11 -6.69 13.11 19.84
N LEU A 12 -7.98 13.18 19.53
CA LEU A 12 -8.61 12.31 18.53
C LEU A 12 -8.06 12.55 17.11
N GLY A 13 -7.73 13.80 16.76
CA GLY A 13 -7.10 14.11 15.47
C GLY A 13 -5.66 13.58 15.35
N CYS A 14 -4.92 13.49 16.45
CA CYS A 14 -3.54 13.01 16.46
C CYS A 14 -3.44 11.47 16.32
N CYS A 15 -4.44 10.73 16.82
CA CYS A 15 -4.49 9.27 16.70
C CYS A 15 -4.92 8.77 15.30
N ALA A 16 -5.45 9.64 14.44
CA ALA A 16 -5.89 9.26 13.09
C ALA A 16 -4.74 9.18 12.06
N ARG A 17 -3.52 9.60 12.41
CA ARG A 17 -2.32 9.27 11.63
C ARG A 17 -1.83 7.88 12.03
N GLN A 18 -2.53 6.87 11.56
CA GLN A 18 -1.92 5.56 11.40
C GLN A 18 -0.85 5.74 10.32
N GLY A 19 0.41 5.94 10.74
CA GLY A 19 1.53 5.71 9.85
C GLY A 19 1.39 4.26 9.37
N HIS A 20 1.22 4.07 8.06
CA HIS A 20 1.39 2.75 7.48
C HIS A 20 2.76 2.28 7.95
N ALA A 21 2.81 1.15 8.65
CA ALA A 21 4.09 0.48 8.87
C ALA A 21 4.74 0.40 7.49
N GLU A 22 5.96 0.90 7.31
CA GLU A 22 6.64 0.83 6.02
C GLU A 22 6.85 -0.65 5.67
N GLU A 23 5.87 -1.23 4.99
CA GLU A 23 6.04 -2.44 4.21
C GLU A 23 7.11 -2.09 3.17
N GLY A 24 8.17 -2.91 3.13
CA GLY A 24 9.34 -2.59 2.31
C GLY A 24 8.96 -2.28 0.86
N ASN A 25 9.46 -1.15 0.35
CA ASN A 25 9.21 -0.71 -1.04
C ASN A 25 9.57 -1.81 -2.05
N TRP A 26 8.94 -1.77 -3.22
CA TRP A 26 9.26 -2.63 -4.36
C TRP A 26 9.78 -1.79 -5.54
N PRO A 27 11.07 -1.38 -5.52
CA PRO A 27 11.59 -0.32 -6.38
C PRO A 27 11.88 -0.75 -7.83
N ALA A 28 11.84 -2.04 -8.14
CA ALA A 28 12.28 -2.57 -9.44
C ALA A 28 11.67 -3.93 -9.75
N PHE A 29 11.89 -4.43 -10.98
CA PHE A 29 11.57 -5.81 -11.33
C PHE A 29 12.20 -6.78 -10.31
N ARG A 30 11.38 -7.67 -9.76
CA ARG A 30 11.76 -8.62 -8.69
C ARG A 30 12.16 -7.99 -7.35
N GLY A 31 11.85 -6.71 -7.12
CA GLY A 31 11.91 -6.06 -5.81
C GLY A 31 13.31 -5.64 -5.37
N PRO A 32 13.49 -5.25 -4.09
CA PRO A 32 14.70 -4.60 -3.59
C PRO A 32 16.02 -5.36 -3.81
N ALA A 33 15.95 -6.68 -3.76
CA ALA A 33 17.11 -7.56 -3.94
C ALA A 33 17.13 -8.26 -5.31
N ALA A 34 16.22 -7.90 -6.22
CA ALA A 34 16.04 -8.55 -7.53
C ALA A 34 15.78 -10.08 -7.46
N ARG A 35 15.23 -10.57 -6.34
CA ARG A 35 14.96 -12.01 -6.11
C ARG A 35 13.52 -12.44 -6.33
N GLY A 36 12.57 -11.50 -6.32
CA GLY A 36 11.14 -11.79 -6.45
C GLY A 36 10.53 -12.38 -5.18
N VAL A 37 11.08 -12.01 -4.01
CA VAL A 37 10.65 -12.53 -2.71
C VAL A 37 10.08 -11.39 -1.88
N ALA A 38 8.81 -11.50 -1.50
CA ALA A 38 8.18 -10.61 -0.54
C ALA A 38 8.38 -11.13 0.90
N LEU A 39 8.57 -10.21 1.84
CA LEU A 39 8.70 -10.51 3.27
C LEU A 39 7.33 -10.28 3.93
N GLY A 40 6.44 -11.26 3.86
CA GLY A 40 5.09 -11.17 4.43
C GLY A 40 4.56 -12.56 4.82
N LYS A 41 3.61 -12.60 5.75
CA LYS A 41 2.90 -13.82 6.16
C LYS A 41 1.41 -13.65 5.86
N GLY A 42 0.70 -14.77 5.67
CA GLY A 42 -0.74 -14.74 5.38
C GLY A 42 -1.08 -14.11 4.02
N LEU A 43 -0.13 -14.13 3.07
CA LEU A 43 -0.39 -13.69 1.70
C LEU A 43 -1.38 -14.66 1.04
N PRO A 44 -2.36 -14.16 0.25
CA PRO A 44 -3.29 -15.02 -0.47
C PRO A 44 -2.55 -15.96 -1.42
N ASP A 45 -2.86 -17.25 -1.37
CA ASP A 45 -2.29 -18.30 -2.21
C ASP A 45 -3.21 -18.69 -3.40
N ARG A 46 -4.39 -18.07 -3.48
CA ARG A 46 -5.37 -18.23 -4.55
C ARG A 46 -5.69 -16.89 -5.19
N TRP A 47 -5.84 -16.87 -6.51
CA TRP A 47 -6.08 -15.65 -7.27
C TRP A 47 -6.96 -15.93 -8.48
N SER A 48 -7.77 -14.94 -8.86
CA SER A 48 -8.48 -14.95 -10.14
C SER A 48 -8.68 -13.51 -10.64
N ALA A 49 -9.43 -13.34 -11.74
CA ALA A 49 -9.81 -12.01 -12.22
C ALA A 49 -10.70 -11.22 -11.23
N THR A 50 -11.25 -11.90 -10.22
CA THR A 50 -12.16 -11.31 -9.22
C THR A 50 -11.87 -11.74 -7.77
N GLU A 51 -11.16 -12.85 -7.54
CA GLU A 51 -10.79 -13.35 -6.22
C GLU A 51 -9.48 -12.69 -5.74
N ASN A 52 -9.48 -12.20 -4.50
CA ASN A 52 -8.37 -11.51 -3.86
C ASN A 52 -7.89 -10.23 -4.59
N VAL A 53 -8.73 -9.63 -5.43
CA VAL A 53 -8.46 -8.36 -6.13
C VAL A 53 -9.04 -7.18 -5.33
N ALA A 54 -8.20 -6.30 -4.81
CA ALA A 54 -8.65 -5.10 -4.10
C ALA A 54 -9.18 -4.01 -5.06
N TRP A 55 -8.53 -3.82 -6.20
CA TRP A 55 -8.91 -2.86 -7.24
C TRP A 55 -8.25 -3.23 -8.57
N LYS A 56 -8.74 -2.62 -9.65
CA LYS A 56 -8.16 -2.72 -10.99
C LYS A 56 -8.35 -1.40 -11.73
N THR A 57 -7.44 -1.09 -12.66
CA THR A 57 -7.54 0.06 -13.56
C THR A 57 -7.07 -0.34 -14.95
N ASP A 58 -7.68 0.25 -15.98
CA ASP A 58 -7.19 0.14 -17.34
C ASP A 58 -5.91 0.99 -17.50
N ILE A 59 -4.97 0.50 -18.31
CA ILE A 59 -3.73 1.21 -18.66
C ILE A 59 -3.60 1.33 -20.18
N ALA A 60 -2.93 2.39 -20.64
CA ALA A 60 -2.67 2.57 -22.07
C ALA A 60 -1.65 1.53 -22.58
N GLY A 61 -1.93 0.97 -23.76
CA GLY A 61 -1.06 -0.04 -24.38
C GLY A 61 -1.18 -1.41 -23.72
N ARG A 62 -0.10 -2.20 -23.73
CA ARG A 62 -0.12 -3.59 -23.22
C ARG A 62 0.49 -3.78 -21.83
N GLY A 63 1.20 -2.79 -21.29
CA GLY A 63 1.89 -2.88 -20.00
C GLY A 63 3.06 -3.86 -19.99
N TRP A 64 4.15 -3.56 -20.70
CA TRP A 64 5.37 -4.38 -20.72
C TRP A 64 6.30 -4.13 -19.52
N SER A 65 6.05 -3.08 -18.74
CA SER A 65 6.83 -2.70 -17.57
C SER A 65 6.52 -3.59 -16.35
N SER A 66 7.35 -3.49 -15.31
CA SER A 66 7.03 -4.00 -13.98
C SER A 66 6.63 -2.82 -13.09
N PRO A 67 5.50 -2.90 -12.36
CA PRO A 67 5.09 -1.84 -11.47
C PRO A 67 6.11 -1.62 -10.35
N VAL A 68 6.32 -0.36 -9.98
CA VAL A 68 7.09 0.04 -8.79
C VAL A 68 6.12 0.45 -7.70
N VAL A 69 6.31 -0.07 -6.49
CA VAL A 69 5.55 0.33 -5.30
C VAL A 69 6.48 1.08 -4.36
N TRP A 70 6.13 2.33 -4.02
CA TRP A 70 6.88 3.14 -3.07
C TRP A 70 5.93 3.88 -2.14
N GLY A 71 5.92 3.48 -0.86
CA GLY A 71 4.93 3.96 0.10
C GLY A 71 3.50 3.72 -0.40
N ASP A 72 2.72 4.79 -0.54
CA ASP A 72 1.33 4.76 -0.99
C ASP A 72 1.16 4.92 -2.52
N LYS A 73 2.25 4.80 -3.29
CA LYS A 73 2.25 5.08 -4.74
C LYS A 73 2.63 3.87 -5.56
N ILE A 74 2.03 3.80 -6.75
CA ILE A 74 2.33 2.83 -7.79
C ILE A 74 2.73 3.59 -9.05
N PHE A 75 3.85 3.21 -9.65
CA PHE A 75 4.35 3.75 -10.92
C PHE A 75 4.22 2.67 -11.99
N LEU A 76 3.61 3.02 -13.13
CA LEU A 76 3.21 2.12 -14.23
C LEU A 76 3.81 2.56 -15.56
#